data_AF-A0A5B8U8M9-F1
#
_entry.id   AF-A0A5B8U8M9-F1
#
_cell.length_a   1.000
_cell.length_b   1.000
_cell.length_c   1.000
_cell.angle_alpha   90.00
_cell.angle_beta   90.00
_cell.angle_gamma   90.00
#
_symmetry.space_group_name_H-M   'P 1'
#
loop_
_entity.id
_entity.type
_entity.pdbx_description
1 polymer ?
#
loop_
_entity_poly.entity_id
_entity_poly.type
_entity_poly.pdbx_seq_one_letter_code
_entity_poly.pdbx_strand_id
1 'polypeptide(L)'
;MGRSRRRRPQADRSAARASSRAAPPVPAAPPMREVRRVLAAHLVGAALVAAIVLGGTILLGGALAPWVVLAFAVGAGVALHAWAAGRRGGAVLTDEDRVLQTMAEGLVVLAALFALVAAILLSVT
;
A
#
# COMPACT_ATOMS: atom_id res chain seq x y z
N MET A 1 31.28 49.74 -53.59
CA MET A 1 29.93 49.20 -53.32
C MET A 1 30.01 47.68 -53.33
N GLY A 2 29.60 47.00 -52.25
CA GLY A 2 29.59 45.53 -52.21
C GLY A 2 29.46 45.00 -50.79
N ARG A 3 28.22 44.85 -50.31
CA ARG A 3 27.86 44.26 -49.01
C ARG A 3 28.07 42.75 -49.06
N SER A 4 28.76 42.16 -48.09
CA SER A 4 28.74 40.70 -47.87
C SER A 4 28.39 40.40 -46.42
N ARG A 5 27.25 39.72 -46.28
CA ARG A 5 26.46 39.55 -45.06
C ARG A 5 27.05 38.51 -44.12
N ARG A 6 26.94 38.82 -42.84
CA ARG A 6 26.80 37.90 -41.69
C ARG A 6 26.10 36.58 -42.05
N ARG A 7 26.68 35.46 -41.62
CA ARG A 7 25.93 34.26 -41.24
C ARG A 7 26.31 33.86 -39.82
N ARG A 8 25.35 34.04 -38.91
CA ARG A 8 25.38 33.56 -37.53
C ARG A 8 25.13 32.04 -37.51
N PRO A 9 25.61 31.31 -36.49
CA PRO A 9 25.31 29.90 -36.30
C PRO A 9 23.84 29.74 -35.87
N GLN A 10 23.06 29.03 -36.69
CA GLN A 10 21.62 28.77 -36.48
C GLN A 10 21.34 27.27 -36.30
N ALA A 11 22.34 26.47 -35.91
CA ALA A 11 22.19 25.02 -35.76
C ALA A 11 21.78 24.60 -34.33
N ASP A 12 22.11 25.37 -33.28
CA ASP A 12 21.92 24.90 -31.90
C ASP A 12 20.52 25.09 -31.31
N ARG A 13 19.65 25.92 -31.92
CA ARG A 13 18.33 26.21 -31.31
C ARG A 13 17.26 25.18 -31.62
N SER A 14 17.46 24.31 -32.60
CA SER A 14 16.45 23.34 -33.03
C SER A 14 16.43 22.08 -32.18
N ALA A 15 17.56 21.69 -31.59
CA ALA A 15 17.64 20.52 -30.70
C ALA A 15 17.01 20.76 -29.32
N ALA A 16 17.02 22.01 -28.82
CA ALA A 16 16.48 22.36 -27.51
C ALA A 16 14.94 22.38 -27.43
N ARG A 17 14.23 22.34 -28.56
CA ARG A 17 12.75 22.40 -28.59
C ARG A 17 12.06 21.04 -28.63
N ALA A 18 12.77 19.96 -28.91
CA ALA A 18 12.18 18.61 -28.98
C ALA A 18 11.98 17.97 -27.59
N SER A 19 12.52 18.56 -26.51
CA SER A 19 12.46 18.03 -25.15
C SER A 19 11.61 18.89 -24.19
N SER A 20 10.60 19.59 -24.72
CA SER A 20 9.60 20.28 -23.89
C SER A 20 8.24 19.58 -23.99
N ARG A 21 8.25 18.25 -23.94
CA ARG A 21 7.05 17.51 -23.57
C ARG A 21 6.82 17.84 -22.09
N ALA A 22 5.91 18.78 -21.83
CA ALA A 22 5.49 19.16 -20.49
C ALA A 22 5.34 17.88 -19.66
N ALA A 23 6.15 17.76 -18.61
CA ALA A 23 6.02 16.65 -17.67
C ALA A 23 4.56 16.62 -17.20
N PRO A 24 3.91 15.44 -17.17
CA PRO A 24 2.56 15.34 -16.65
C PRO A 24 2.54 15.97 -15.26
N PRO A 25 1.52 16.75 -14.91
CA PRO A 25 1.43 17.38 -13.60
C PRO A 25 1.56 16.30 -12.54
N VAL A 26 2.65 16.35 -11.77
CA VAL A 26 2.85 15.45 -10.64
C VAL A 26 1.70 15.74 -9.69
N PRO A 27 0.83 14.75 -9.38
CA PRO A 27 -0.29 14.97 -8.48
C PRO A 27 0.25 15.51 -7.15
N ALA A 28 -0.33 16.61 -6.68
CA ALA A 28 0.07 17.25 -5.44
C ALA A 28 0.03 16.21 -4.31
N ALA A 29 1.12 16.10 -3.55
CA ALA A 29 1.21 15.16 -2.45
C ALA A 29 0.05 15.39 -1.46
N PRO A 30 -0.68 14.34 -1.05
CA PRO A 30 -1.81 14.49 -0.14
C PRO A 30 -1.35 15.12 1.19
N PRO A 31 -2.20 15.95 1.84
CA PRO A 31 -1.84 16.60 3.09
C PRO A 31 -1.56 15.54 4.18
N MET A 32 -0.51 15.73 5.00
CA MET A 32 -0.06 14.73 5.99
C MET A 32 -1.14 14.28 6.99
N ARG A 33 -2.16 15.11 7.25
CA ARG A 33 -3.31 14.74 8.10
C ARG A 33 -4.15 13.62 7.48
N GLU A 34 -4.22 13.56 6.16
CA GLU A 34 -4.97 12.56 5.41
C GLU A 34 -4.22 11.22 5.40
N VAL A 35 -2.90 11.25 5.27
CA VAL A 35 -2.02 10.07 5.43
C VAL A 35 -2.18 9.46 6.83
N ARG A 36 -2.15 10.28 7.89
CA ARG A 36 -2.37 9.80 9.28
C ARG A 36 -3.75 9.18 9.50
N ARG A 37 -4.81 9.73 8.89
CA ARG A 37 -6.16 9.14 8.95
C ARG A 37 -6.21 7.78 8.25
N VAL A 38 -5.58 7.65 7.09
CA VAL A 38 -5.51 6.38 6.36
C VAL A 38 -4.73 5.34 7.18
N LEU A 39 -3.64 5.76 7.84
CA LEU A 39 -2.85 4.87 8.70
C LEU A 39 -3.63 4.43 9.95
N ALA A 40 -4.34 5.35 10.61
CA ALA A 40 -5.21 5.02 11.74
C ALA A 40 -6.35 4.07 11.32
N ALA A 41 -6.97 4.32 10.16
CA ALA A 41 -7.99 3.43 9.61
C ALA A 41 -7.43 2.05 9.26
N HIS A 42 -6.18 1.98 8.79
CA HIS A 42 -5.50 0.73 8.51
C HIS A 42 -5.22 -0.06 9.80
N LEU A 43 -4.77 0.60 10.87
CA LEU A 43 -4.59 -0.02 12.19
C LEU A 43 -5.91 -0.55 12.77
N VAL A 44 -6.98 0.25 12.71
CA VAL A 44 -8.30 -0.17 13.18
C VAL A 44 -8.81 -1.35 12.35
N GLY A 45 -8.63 -1.31 11.02
CA GLY A 45 -8.98 -2.42 10.14
C GLY A 45 -8.22 -3.70 10.47
N ALA A 46 -6.91 -3.62 10.69
CA ALA A 46 -6.09 -4.76 11.07
C ALA A 46 -6.51 -5.36 12.42
N ALA A 47 -6.79 -4.51 13.42
CA ALA A 47 -7.28 -4.95 14.72
C ALA A 47 -8.65 -5.65 14.61
N LEU A 48 -9.54 -5.14 13.77
CA LEU A 48 -10.86 -5.73 13.56
C LEU A 48 -10.76 -7.09 12.87
N VAL A 49 -9.88 -7.23 11.87
CA VAL A 49 -9.60 -8.51 11.21
C VAL A 49 -9.05 -9.52 12.23
N ALA A 50 -8.09 -9.11 13.07
CA ALA A 50 -7.56 -9.97 14.10
C ALA A 50 -8.64 -10.43 15.10
N ALA A 51 -9.53 -9.52 15.52
CA ALA A 51 -10.64 -9.87 16.42
C ALA A 51 -11.63 -10.84 15.76
N ILE A 52 -11.97 -10.64 14.48
CA ILE A 52 -12.84 -11.55 13.72
C ILE A 52 -12.18 -12.92 13.57
N VAL A 53 -10.89 -12.97 13.26
CA VAL A 53 -10.14 -14.23 13.15
C VAL A 53 -10.15 -14.98 14.48
N LEU A 54 -9.85 -14.29 15.58
CA LEU A 54 -9.84 -14.90 16.91
C LEU A 54 -11.24 -15.37 17.32
N GLY A 55 -12.24 -14.51 17.18
CA GLY A 55 -13.64 -14.84 17.49
C GLY A 55 -14.19 -15.96 16.60
N GLY A 56 -13.89 -15.93 15.31
CA GLY A 56 -14.30 -16.96 14.35
C GLY A 56 -13.65 -18.30 14.64
N THR A 57 -12.36 -18.31 15.03
CA THR A 57 -11.67 -19.55 15.43
C THR A 57 -12.29 -20.16 16.70
N ILE A 58 -12.76 -19.33 17.64
CA ILE A 58 -13.39 -19.80 18.89
C ILE A 58 -14.84 -20.24 18.66
N LEU A 59 -15.59 -19.53 17.81
CA LEU A 59 -17.04 -19.71 17.64
C LEU A 59 -17.40 -20.72 16.57
N LEU A 60 -16.63 -20.84 15.49
CA LEU A 60 -16.92 -21.81 14.44
C LEU A 60 -16.35 -23.18 14.84
N GLY A 61 -17.20 -24.03 15.40
CA GLY A 61 -16.92 -25.46 15.54
C GLY A 61 -17.02 -26.18 14.20
N GLY A 62 -16.03 -27.02 13.87
CA GLY A 62 -16.05 -27.92 12.71
C GLY A 62 -14.76 -27.88 11.88
N ALA A 63 -14.41 -29.00 11.24
CA ALA A 63 -13.11 -29.19 10.56
C ALA A 63 -12.81 -28.19 9.43
N LEU A 64 -13.84 -27.58 8.82
CA LEU A 64 -13.70 -26.60 7.74
C LEU A 64 -13.60 -25.15 8.23
N ALA A 65 -14.05 -24.88 9.46
CA ALA A 65 -14.08 -23.54 10.01
C ALA A 65 -12.71 -22.83 10.05
N PRO A 66 -11.60 -23.50 10.43
CA PRO A 66 -10.31 -22.84 10.49
C PRO A 66 -9.80 -22.41 9.11
N TRP A 67 -10.13 -23.19 8.07
CA TRP A 67 -9.76 -22.90 6.70
C TRP A 67 -10.51 -21.68 6.15
N VAL A 68 -11.78 -21.53 6.50
CA VAL A 68 -12.58 -20.34 6.17
C VAL A 68 -12.02 -19.10 6.87
N VAL A 69 -11.67 -19.22 8.16
CA VAL A 69 -11.06 -18.13 8.93
C VAL A 69 -9.70 -17.74 8.36
N LEU A 70 -8.88 -18.71 7.96
CA LEU A 70 -7.58 -18.46 7.33
C LEU A 70 -7.74 -17.75 5.97
N ALA A 71 -8.65 -18.23 5.11
CA ALA A 71 -8.93 -17.61 3.83
C ALA A 71 -9.43 -16.16 4.00
N PHE A 72 -10.29 -15.93 5.00
CA PHE A 72 -10.73 -14.59 5.36
C PHE A 72 -9.58 -13.70 5.86
N ALA A 73 -8.72 -14.21 6.75
CA ALA A 73 -7.57 -13.46 7.27
C ALA A 73 -6.64 -12.99 6.15
N VAL A 74 -6.30 -13.91 5.23
CA VAL A 74 -5.43 -13.62 4.08
C VAL A 74 -6.12 -12.65 3.13
N GLY A 75 -7.38 -12.91 2.77
CA GLY A 75 -8.14 -12.06 1.86
C GLY A 75 -8.33 -10.65 2.40
N ALA A 76 -8.71 -10.51 3.67
CA ALA A 76 -8.88 -9.23 4.34
C ALA A 76 -7.55 -8.49 4.48
N GLY A 77 -6.46 -9.19 4.82
CA GLY A 77 -5.11 -8.61 4.89
C GLY A 77 -4.65 -8.03 3.56
N VAL A 78 -4.81 -8.79 2.46
CA VAL A 78 -4.45 -8.34 1.11
C VAL A 78 -5.32 -7.16 0.67
N ALA A 79 -6.64 -7.24 0.88
CA ALA A 79 -7.55 -6.16 0.52
C ALA A 79 -7.25 -4.87 1.29
N LEU A 80 -6.95 -4.98 2.59
CA LEU A 80 -6.61 -3.84 3.44
C LEU A 80 -5.27 -3.22 3.01
N HIS A 81 -4.28 -4.04 2.67
CA HIS A 81 -2.99 -3.58 2.16
C HIS A 81 -3.15 -2.87 0.80
N ALA A 82 -3.87 -3.47 -0.15
CA ALA A 82 -4.12 -2.88 -1.46
C ALA A 82 -4.88 -1.55 -1.36
N TRP A 83 -5.89 -1.48 -0.49
CA TRP A 83 -6.64 -0.25 -0.22
C TRP A 83 -5.74 0.85 0.35
N ALA A 84 -4.90 0.51 1.33
CA ALA A 84 -4.01 1.48 1.95
C ALA A 84 -2.89 1.95 1.00
N ALA A 85 -2.33 1.05 0.20
CA ALA A 85 -1.35 1.37 -0.83
C ALA A 85 -1.93 2.32 -1.89
N GLY A 86 -3.14 2.05 -2.38
CA GLY A 86 -3.82 2.91 -3.36
C GLY A 86 -4.14 4.31 -2.82
N ARG A 87 -4.44 4.44 -1.53
CA ARG A 87 -4.75 5.72 -0.86
C ARG A 87 -3.52 6.55 -0.50
N ARG A 88 -2.34 5.94 -0.34
CA ARG A 88 -1.10 6.65 0.04
C ARG A 88 -0.47 7.42 -1.12
N GLY A 89 -0.87 7.19 -2.37
CA GLY A 89 -0.58 8.08 -3.50
C GLY A 89 0.90 8.46 -3.70
N GLY A 90 1.84 7.60 -3.30
CA GLY A 90 3.28 7.87 -3.38
C GLY A 90 3.82 8.83 -2.31
N ALA A 91 3.06 9.15 -1.26
CA ALA A 91 3.52 9.98 -0.15
C ALA A 91 4.75 9.34 0.53
N VAL A 92 5.79 10.15 0.76
CA VAL A 92 6.98 9.73 1.49
C VAL A 92 6.59 9.51 2.96
N LEU A 93 6.54 8.25 3.38
CA LEU A 93 6.26 7.85 4.76
C LEU A 93 7.39 8.33 5.67
N THR A 94 7.03 8.97 6.78
CA THR A 94 7.96 9.30 7.86
C THR A 94 8.46 8.02 8.54
N ASP A 95 9.57 8.08 9.27
CA ASP A 95 10.10 6.92 9.99
C ASP A 95 9.08 6.34 10.99
N GLU A 96 8.28 7.21 11.63
CA GLU A 96 7.20 6.81 12.52
C GLU A 96 6.07 6.07 11.77
N ASP A 97 5.67 6.57 10.60
CA ASP A 97 4.65 5.89 9.79
C ASP A 97 5.14 4.53 9.28
N ARG A 98 6.44 4.40 8.99
CA ARG A 98 7.06 3.11 8.62
C ARG A 98 6.96 2.13 9.77
N VAL A 99 7.32 2.52 10.99
CA VAL A 99 7.20 1.65 12.18
C VAL A 99 5.75 1.20 12.37
N LEU A 100 4.78 2.12 12.28
CA LEU A 100 3.36 1.80 12.41
C LEU A 100 2.87 0.86 11.29
N GLN A 101 3.36 1.04 10.06
CA GLN A 101 3.06 0.12 8.97
C GLN A 101 3.63 -1.27 9.25
N THR A 102 4.89 -1.38 9.69
CA THR A 102 5.50 -2.68 10.01
C THR A 102 4.79 -3.36 11.18
N MET A 103 4.32 -2.60 12.17
CA MET A 103 3.51 -3.14 13.28
C MET A 103 2.16 -3.66 12.80
N ALA A 104 1.49 -2.91 11.91
CA ALA A 104 0.22 -3.34 11.33
C ALA A 104 0.37 -4.59 10.45
N GLU A 105 1.39 -4.62 9.58
CA GLU A 105 1.69 -5.79 8.75
C GLU A 105 2.09 -7.00 9.61
N GLY A 106 2.93 -6.78 10.63
CA GLY A 106 3.32 -7.81 11.59
C GLY A 106 2.13 -8.40 12.35
N LEU A 107 1.16 -7.57 12.75
CA LEU A 107 -0.05 -8.03 13.44
C LEU A 107 -0.92 -8.90 12.53
N VAL A 108 -1.10 -8.51 11.26
CA VAL A 108 -1.86 -9.30 10.27
C VAL A 108 -1.17 -10.63 9.99
N VAL A 109 0.15 -10.64 9.84
CA VAL A 109 0.94 -11.87 9.64
C VAL A 109 0.83 -12.79 10.85
N LEU A 110 0.94 -12.25 12.07
CA LEU A 110 0.77 -13.02 13.31
C LEU A 110 -0.64 -13.61 13.44
N ALA A 111 -1.67 -12.84 13.11
CA ALA A 111 -3.05 -13.32 13.13
C ALA A 111 -3.27 -14.45 12.10
N ALA A 112 -2.71 -14.33 10.90
CA ALA A 112 -2.77 -15.38 9.88
C ALA A 112 -2.01 -16.64 10.30
N LEU A 113 -0.82 -16.50 10.91
CA LEU A 113 -0.05 -17.61 11.49
C LEU A 113 -0.83 -18.33 12.58
N PHE A 114 -1.47 -17.58 13.48
CA PHE A 114 -2.29 -18.16 14.55
C PHE A 114 -3.48 -18.94 13.97
N ALA A 115 -4.19 -18.36 12.99
CA ALA A 115 -5.27 -19.04 12.29
C ALA A 115 -4.79 -20.32 11.58
N LEU A 116 -3.60 -20.30 10.98
CA LEU A 116 -2.99 -21.48 10.34
C LEU A 116 -2.67 -22.57 11.36
N VAL A 117 -2.05 -22.22 12.49
CA VAL A 117 -1.74 -23.18 13.57
C VAL A 117 -3.03 -23.79 14.12
N ALA A 118 -4.05 -22.96 14.39
CA ALA A 118 -5.36 -23.45 14.81
C ALA A 118 -5.97 -24.40 13.77
N ALA A 119 -5.88 -24.06 12.49
CA ALA A 119 -6.37 -24.91 11.40
C ALA A 119 -5.70 -26.27 11.36
N ILE A 120 -4.38 -26.31 11.49
CA ILE A 120 -3.63 -27.56 11.53
C ILE A 120 -4.04 -28.39 12.75
N LEU A 121 -4.06 -27.79 13.94
CA LEU A 121 -4.40 -28.50 15.18
C LEU A 121 -5.82 -29.09 15.15
N LEU A 122 -6.82 -28.30 14.72
CA LEU A 122 -8.21 -28.78 14.60
C LEU A 122 -8.43 -29.76 13.45
N SER A 123 -7.53 -29.83 12.46
CA SER A 123 -7.63 -30.80 11.37
C SER A 123 -7.04 -32.17 11.72
N VAL A 124 -6.23 -32.26 12.78
CA VAL A 124 -5.59 -33.51 13.24
C VAL A 124 -6.40 -34.21 14.34
N THR A 125 -7.24 -33.46 15.06
CA THR A 125 -8.19 -33.97 16.06
C THR A 125 -9.49 -34.44 15.44
#